data_AF-A0A9W8XP97-F1
#
_entry.id   AF-A0A9W8XP97-F1
#
_cell.length_a   1.000
_cell.length_b   1.000
_cell.length_c   1.000
_cell.angle_alpha   90.00
_cell.angle_beta   90.00
_cell.angle_gamma   90.00
#
_symmetry.space_group_name_H-M   'P 1'
#
loop_
_entity.id
_entity.type
_entity.pdbx_description
1 polymer ?
#
loop_
_entity_poly.entity_id
_entity_poly.type
_entity_poly.pdbx_seq_one_letter_code
_entity_poly.pdbx_strand_id
1 'polypeptide(L)'
;MVLGHGAPVNPNSIYVPFPPNVTSGAAFLLNAIAVPSALRAAGSVQSTDLSWYDNKVQIDSPVTLNGRPDIGEGEYVSQYGYRYDVAAKDFGLQRYTGLVLHVEGLCTTEYGWHSNSSSTDGKESYCLWGNCSLPITIPVYDSPIPVAVFKTDLASTINNPAHLNHSFAMIVSSAGHTSYFEGKDPFYLTGPKYTEIRSNKVYRVKKGRPILSCWQSDAWRYRNQQFAVKGLSSIITDFPEALGNVLISHLSEPMMTKLGLQLGQSALFSARSSLGINFYAAGASVHADLTHLILASYIATKNILTDTALVRGDNATDTGIPSLLDDEQLKDMAIFVIYSKDISALSLAVLIAVPIVVAVMFLIAYIVTSHPWFPWYVVQGYQATALYNLLDEKLSGAEQPSSDDTKKEQSHGHHSWRHNTIARFEGPRASGRQASIVQGADGQPTLIVTERAERPEPRQTPGER
;
A
#
# COMPACT_ATOMS: atom_id res chain seq x y z
N MET A 1 19.64 -12.93 14.51
CA MET A 1 18.91 -12.14 15.53
C MET A 1 18.44 -10.85 14.89
N VAL A 2 17.19 -10.82 14.45
CA VAL A 2 16.57 -9.70 13.73
C VAL A 2 15.63 -9.01 14.73
N LEU A 3 15.84 -7.71 14.99
CA LEU A 3 14.99 -6.92 15.89
C LEU A 3 13.64 -6.59 15.25
N GLY A 4 13.61 -6.51 13.93
CA GLY A 4 12.42 -6.22 13.16
C GLY A 4 12.73 -5.92 11.69
N HIS A 5 11.68 -5.61 10.95
CA HIS A 5 11.71 -5.35 9.51
C HIS A 5 11.65 -3.85 9.18
N GLY A 6 12.22 -3.01 10.05
CA GLY A 6 12.18 -1.56 9.90
C GLY A 6 13.55 -0.93 10.12
N ALA A 7 13.93 0.00 9.25
CA ALA A 7 15.16 0.79 9.39
C ALA A 7 14.86 2.29 9.34
N PRO A 8 15.62 3.13 10.06
CA PRO A 8 15.59 4.57 9.86
C PRO A 8 15.86 4.91 8.38
N VAL A 9 15.14 5.89 7.87
CA VAL A 9 15.36 6.40 6.52
C VAL A 9 16.77 7.03 6.39
N ASN A 10 17.37 6.93 5.21
CA ASN A 10 18.56 7.71 4.89
C ASN A 10 18.15 9.17 4.62
N PRO A 11 18.63 10.17 5.39
CA PRO A 11 18.30 11.58 5.15
C PRO A 11 18.52 12.04 3.71
N ASN A 12 19.60 11.56 3.08
CA ASN A 12 19.98 11.98 1.72
C ASN A 12 19.08 11.38 0.63
N SER A 13 18.20 10.43 0.95
CA SER A 13 17.22 9.91 0.00
C SER A 13 15.87 10.62 0.08
N ILE A 14 15.71 11.56 1.00
CA ILE A 14 14.45 12.28 1.19
C ILE A 14 14.41 13.45 0.20
N TYR A 15 13.35 13.50 -0.59
CA TYR A 15 13.06 14.62 -1.46
C TYR A 15 11.58 15.00 -1.33
N VAL A 16 11.34 16.28 -1.05
CA VAL A 16 10.00 16.84 -0.88
C VAL A 16 9.87 18.01 -1.84
N PRO A 17 9.15 17.88 -2.96
CA PRO A 17 9.13 18.95 -3.95
C PRO A 17 8.42 20.18 -3.39
N PHE A 18 9.04 21.35 -3.57
CA PHE A 18 8.45 22.64 -3.25
C PHE A 18 7.71 23.18 -4.48
N PRO A 19 6.42 23.56 -4.38
CA PRO A 19 5.70 24.13 -5.50
C PRO A 19 6.31 25.50 -5.86
N PRO A 20 6.94 25.69 -7.03
CA PRO A 20 7.48 26.99 -7.41
C PRO A 20 6.33 27.96 -7.73
N ASN A 21 6.65 29.26 -7.78
CA ASN A 21 5.71 30.27 -8.27
C ASN A 21 5.14 29.84 -9.64
N VAL A 22 3.83 29.65 -9.67
CA VAL A 22 3.14 28.64 -10.47
C VAL A 22 3.15 28.98 -11.96
N THR A 23 4.15 28.49 -12.70
CA THR A 23 4.00 28.31 -14.15
C THR A 23 3.25 27.00 -14.40
N SER A 24 2.43 26.94 -15.46
CA SER A 24 1.67 25.73 -15.79
C SER A 24 2.56 24.50 -16.02
N GLY A 25 3.77 24.70 -16.56
CA GLY A 25 4.76 23.63 -16.75
C GLY A 25 5.29 23.05 -15.44
N ALA A 26 5.59 23.89 -14.46
CA ALA A 26 6.07 23.41 -13.16
C ALA A 26 4.99 22.65 -12.38
N ALA A 27 3.72 23.06 -12.49
CA ALA A 27 2.61 22.32 -11.90
C ALA A 27 2.45 20.92 -12.51
N PHE A 28 2.66 20.79 -13.83
CA PHE A 28 2.64 19.50 -14.50
C PHE A 28 3.79 18.58 -14.02
N LEU A 29 5.01 19.11 -13.94
CA LEU A 29 6.18 18.37 -13.45
C LEU A 29 6.00 17.94 -11.99
N LEU A 30 5.50 18.83 -11.13
CA LEU A 30 5.18 18.52 -9.74
C LEU A 30 4.17 17.37 -9.64
N ASN A 31 3.12 17.41 -10.47
CA ASN A 31 2.15 16.32 -10.52
C ASN A 31 2.81 15.02 -10.98
N ALA A 32 3.65 15.05 -12.02
CA ALA A 32 4.35 13.89 -12.54
C ALA A 32 5.23 13.18 -11.49
N ILE A 33 5.87 13.94 -10.59
CA ILE A 33 6.64 13.40 -9.46
C ILE A 33 5.73 12.68 -8.46
N ALA A 34 4.50 13.15 -8.27
CA ALA A 34 3.56 12.59 -7.30
C ALA A 34 2.75 11.39 -7.85
N VAL A 35 2.58 11.26 -9.18
CA VAL A 35 1.80 10.16 -9.81
C VAL A 35 2.25 8.76 -9.34
N PRO A 36 3.55 8.42 -9.25
CA PRO A 36 3.95 7.08 -8.80
C PRO A 36 3.49 6.72 -7.39
N SER A 37 3.46 7.69 -6.46
CA SER A 37 2.93 7.49 -5.10
C SER A 37 1.42 7.22 -5.16
N ALA A 38 0.68 8.03 -5.93
CA ALA A 38 -0.75 7.84 -6.11
C ALA A 38 -1.11 6.48 -6.72
N LEU A 39 -0.40 6.06 -7.77
CA LEU A 39 -0.57 4.76 -8.40
C LEU A 39 -0.25 3.60 -7.45
N ARG A 40 0.78 3.74 -6.60
CA ARG A 40 1.10 2.75 -5.57
C ARG A 40 -0.02 2.63 -4.54
N ALA A 41 -0.58 3.75 -4.09
CA ALA A 41 -1.70 3.76 -3.17
C ALA A 41 -2.95 3.10 -3.79
N ALA A 42 -3.34 3.51 -4.99
CA ALA A 42 -4.47 2.93 -5.73
C ALA A 42 -4.26 1.44 -6.04
N GLY A 43 -3.05 1.04 -6.45
CA GLY A 43 -2.70 -0.35 -6.70
C GLY A 43 -2.74 -1.22 -5.44
N SER A 44 -2.37 -0.66 -4.28
CA SER A 44 -2.42 -1.36 -2.98
C SER A 44 -3.85 -1.67 -2.54
N VAL A 45 -4.82 -0.81 -2.88
CA VAL A 45 -6.25 -1.08 -2.66
C VAL A 45 -6.70 -2.28 -3.49
N GLN A 46 -6.20 -2.44 -4.72
CA GLN A 46 -6.61 -3.52 -5.61
C GLN A 46 -5.99 -4.87 -5.28
N SER A 47 -4.77 -4.87 -4.72
CA SER A 47 -4.05 -6.10 -4.39
C SER A 47 -4.41 -6.68 -3.03
N THR A 48 -5.11 -5.92 -2.19
CA THR A 48 -5.45 -6.30 -0.82
C THR A 48 -6.94 -6.61 -0.71
N ASP A 49 -7.28 -7.61 0.10
CA ASP A 49 -8.66 -7.89 0.47
C ASP A 49 -9.28 -6.68 1.21
N LEU A 50 -10.46 -6.24 0.78
CA LEU A 50 -11.15 -5.09 1.36
C LEU A 50 -11.44 -5.30 2.85
N SER A 51 -11.65 -6.54 3.28
CA SER A 51 -11.90 -6.88 4.70
C SER A 51 -10.76 -6.51 5.64
N TRP A 52 -9.53 -6.33 5.12
CA TRP A 52 -8.40 -5.84 5.90
C TRP A 52 -8.61 -4.39 6.36
N TYR A 53 -9.36 -3.60 5.61
CA TYR A 53 -9.60 -2.18 5.88
C TYR A 53 -10.82 -1.92 6.77
N ASP A 54 -11.70 -2.89 6.98
CA ASP A 54 -12.95 -2.72 7.74
C ASP A 54 -12.74 -2.15 9.16
N ASN A 55 -11.59 -2.47 9.78
CA ASN A 55 -11.22 -1.99 11.12
C ASN A 55 -10.34 -0.73 11.11
N LYS A 56 -10.06 -0.16 9.94
CA LYS A 56 -9.11 0.96 9.73
C LYS A 56 -9.78 2.17 9.11
N VAL A 57 -10.66 1.92 8.16
CA VAL A 57 -11.39 2.92 7.41
C VAL A 57 -12.85 2.55 7.50
N GLN A 58 -13.65 3.46 8.05
CA GLN A 58 -15.08 3.33 7.98
C GLN A 58 -15.60 4.16 6.82
N ILE A 59 -16.41 3.52 5.99
CA ILE A 59 -17.09 4.12 4.85
C ILE A 59 -18.55 3.76 5.01
N ASP A 60 -19.39 4.77 5.17
CA ASP A 60 -20.80 4.55 5.41
C ASP A 60 -21.48 4.08 4.11
N SER A 61 -22.46 3.20 4.26
CA SER A 61 -23.34 2.83 3.14
C SER A 61 -24.10 4.07 2.65
N PRO A 62 -24.41 4.17 1.34
CA PRO A 62 -25.13 5.32 0.79
C PRO A 62 -26.45 5.53 1.52
N VAL A 63 -26.64 6.72 2.09
CA VAL A 63 -27.91 7.13 2.70
C VAL A 63 -28.66 8.02 1.72
N THR A 64 -29.86 7.61 1.35
CA THR A 64 -30.77 8.46 0.58
C THR A 64 -31.42 9.48 1.51
N LEU A 65 -31.26 10.78 1.21
CA LEU A 65 -31.80 11.83 2.07
C LEU A 65 -33.33 11.95 1.87
N ASN A 66 -34.08 11.38 2.81
CA ASN A 66 -35.54 11.47 2.86
C ASN A 66 -35.99 12.94 2.94
N GLY A 67 -36.87 13.37 2.03
CA GLY A 67 -37.47 14.71 2.04
C GLY A 67 -36.92 15.70 1.01
N ARG A 68 -35.89 15.34 0.23
CA ARG A 68 -35.66 15.97 -1.07
C ARG A 68 -36.51 15.23 -2.11
N PRO A 69 -37.30 15.92 -2.96
CA PRO A 69 -38.09 15.24 -3.97
C PRO A 69 -37.15 14.41 -4.85
N ASP A 70 -37.51 13.15 -5.08
CA ASP A 70 -36.90 12.32 -6.12
C ASP A 70 -36.96 13.15 -7.40
N ILE A 71 -35.80 13.54 -7.93
CA ILE A 71 -35.72 14.56 -9.00
C ILE A 71 -36.25 13.98 -10.32
N GLY A 72 -36.40 12.64 -10.38
CA GLY A 72 -36.99 11.89 -11.48
C GLY A 72 -36.51 10.43 -11.46
N GLU A 73 -36.68 9.74 -12.59
CA GLU A 73 -36.32 8.33 -12.81
C GLU A 73 -34.90 7.93 -12.35
N GLY A 74 -34.72 7.58 -11.07
CA GLY A 74 -33.42 7.15 -10.52
C GLY A 74 -32.48 8.30 -10.13
N GLU A 75 -33.01 9.52 -9.94
CA GLU A 75 -32.23 10.69 -9.52
C GLU A 75 -32.47 11.03 -8.05
N TYR A 76 -31.59 10.52 -7.20
CA TYR A 76 -31.70 10.67 -5.75
C TYR A 76 -30.44 11.29 -5.14
N VAL A 77 -30.66 12.06 -4.06
CA VAL A 77 -29.57 12.63 -3.27
C VAL A 77 -29.02 11.57 -2.32
N SER A 78 -27.75 11.23 -2.50
CA SER A 78 -27.02 10.25 -1.71
C SER A 78 -25.95 10.94 -0.89
N GLN A 79 -25.79 10.48 0.34
CA GLN A 79 -24.73 10.91 1.25
C GLN A 79 -23.78 9.76 1.56
N TYR A 80 -22.49 10.07 1.60
CA TYR A 80 -21.40 9.12 1.82
C TYR A 80 -20.47 9.69 2.90
N GLY A 81 -20.58 9.17 4.12
CA GLY A 81 -19.70 9.49 5.22
C GLY A 81 -18.45 8.61 5.21
N TYR A 82 -17.31 9.16 5.64
CA TYR A 82 -16.10 8.38 5.83
C TYR A 82 -15.27 8.90 6.99
N ARG A 83 -14.54 7.98 7.64
CA ARG A 83 -13.60 8.30 8.70
C ARG A 83 -12.46 7.30 8.76
N TYR A 84 -11.25 7.78 9.05
CA TYR A 84 -10.11 6.93 9.33
C TYR A 84 -9.12 7.61 10.27
N ASP A 85 -8.37 6.78 10.98
CA ASP A 85 -7.32 7.20 11.89
C ASP A 85 -5.96 6.69 11.38
N VAL A 86 -4.96 7.57 11.32
CA VAL A 86 -3.58 7.21 10.99
C VAL A 86 -2.70 7.47 12.20
N ALA A 87 -2.20 6.42 12.83
CA ALA A 87 -1.34 6.57 14.00
C ALA A 87 0.09 6.95 13.59
N ALA A 88 0.83 7.60 14.50
CA ALA A 88 2.25 7.95 14.31
C ALA A 88 3.10 6.76 13.84
N LYS A 89 2.87 5.55 14.39
CA LYS A 89 3.56 4.34 13.96
C LYS A 89 3.33 3.99 12.49
N ASP A 90 2.16 4.32 11.95
CA ASP A 90 1.79 4.03 10.55
C ASP A 90 2.47 5.02 9.60
N PHE A 91 2.82 6.22 10.08
CA PHE A 91 3.75 7.15 9.43
C PHE A 91 5.23 6.74 9.60
N GLY A 92 5.54 5.74 10.43
CA GLY A 92 6.92 5.35 10.77
C GLY A 92 7.52 6.12 11.96
N LEU A 93 6.74 6.97 12.64
CA LEU A 93 7.19 7.80 13.76
C LEU A 93 7.21 7.00 15.07
N GLN A 94 8.40 6.62 15.54
CA GLN A 94 8.55 5.78 16.74
C GLN A 94 8.42 6.55 18.07
N ARG A 95 8.81 7.83 18.10
CA ARG A 95 8.90 8.63 19.35
C ARG A 95 7.55 9.20 19.80
N TYR A 96 6.61 9.40 18.88
CA TYR A 96 5.34 10.09 19.15
C TYR A 96 4.19 9.10 19.38
N THR A 97 4.38 8.18 20.33
CA THR A 97 3.33 7.22 20.68
C THR A 97 2.06 7.95 21.15
N GLY A 98 0.91 7.54 20.62
CA GLY A 98 -0.37 8.18 20.88
C GLY A 98 -0.71 9.40 20.00
N LEU A 99 0.19 9.84 19.11
CA LEU A 99 -0.15 10.80 18.06
C LEU A 99 -0.98 10.09 16.99
N VAL A 100 -2.14 10.65 16.66
CA VAL A 100 -3.07 10.10 15.66
C VAL A 100 -3.60 11.24 14.80
N LEU A 101 -3.54 11.10 13.47
CA LEU A 101 -4.28 11.93 12.54
C LEU A 101 -5.68 11.35 12.39
N HIS A 102 -6.69 12.12 12.79
CA HIS A 102 -8.09 11.81 12.57
C HIS A 102 -8.57 12.54 11.31
N VAL A 103 -9.11 11.79 10.36
CA VAL A 103 -9.74 12.31 9.15
C VAL A 103 -11.20 11.91 9.15
N GLU A 104 -12.08 12.89 8.97
CA GLU A 104 -13.52 12.70 8.84
C GLU A 104 -14.01 13.50 7.63
N GLY A 105 -14.91 12.93 6.84
CA GLY A 105 -15.48 13.66 5.71
C GLY A 105 -16.83 13.13 5.29
N LEU A 106 -17.48 13.90 4.45
CA LEU A 106 -18.83 13.66 3.97
C LEU A 106 -18.96 14.16 2.55
N CYS A 107 -19.45 13.33 1.64
CA CYS A 107 -19.79 13.70 0.28
C CYS A 107 -21.30 13.56 0.06
N THR A 108 -21.91 14.52 -0.62
CA THR A 108 -23.33 14.48 -0.99
C THR A 108 -23.48 14.76 -2.48
N THR A 109 -24.35 14.02 -3.17
CA THR A 109 -24.68 14.33 -4.57
C THR A 109 -25.46 15.64 -4.67
N GLU A 110 -24.99 16.56 -5.51
CA GLU A 110 -25.55 17.89 -5.70
C GLU A 110 -25.96 18.09 -7.16
N TYR A 111 -27.27 18.24 -7.37
CA TYR A 111 -27.89 18.45 -8.68
C TYR A 111 -28.07 19.94 -8.99
N GLY A 112 -28.19 20.79 -7.97
CA GLY A 112 -28.43 22.22 -8.12
C GLY A 112 -27.26 22.99 -8.71
N TRP A 113 -26.08 22.37 -8.83
CA TRP A 113 -24.92 22.97 -9.47
C TRP A 113 -24.93 22.82 -10.99
N HIS A 114 -25.76 21.95 -11.59
CA HIS A 114 -25.82 21.80 -13.04
C HIS A 114 -26.53 23.00 -13.71
N SER A 115 -25.88 23.62 -14.69
CA SER A 115 -26.39 24.79 -15.42
C SER A 115 -26.91 24.39 -16.80
N ASN A 116 -28.23 24.35 -16.97
CA ASN A 116 -28.89 24.06 -18.25
C ASN A 116 -28.69 25.18 -19.28
N SER A 117 -28.46 26.42 -18.85
CA SER A 117 -28.41 27.60 -19.74
C SER A 117 -27.13 27.68 -20.57
N SER A 118 -26.07 26.97 -20.17
CA SER A 118 -24.75 27.02 -20.80
C SER A 118 -24.31 25.69 -21.41
N SER A 119 -25.17 24.66 -21.41
CA SER A 119 -24.88 23.38 -22.07
C SER A 119 -24.96 23.56 -23.59
N THR A 120 -23.85 23.97 -24.21
CA THR A 120 -23.67 23.88 -25.67
C THR A 120 -23.51 22.42 -26.07
N ASP A 121 -23.77 22.10 -27.35
CA ASP A 121 -23.67 20.71 -27.84
C ASP A 121 -22.30 20.11 -27.51
N GLY A 122 -22.31 19.09 -26.66
CA GLY A 122 -21.12 18.34 -26.25
C GLY A 122 -20.42 18.83 -24.97
N LYS A 123 -21.01 19.74 -24.20
CA LYS A 123 -20.45 20.17 -22.89
C LYS A 123 -21.52 20.26 -21.81
N GLU A 124 -21.12 20.00 -20.57
CA GLU A 124 -21.90 20.26 -19.35
C GLU A 124 -21.21 21.34 -18.52
N SER A 125 -21.99 22.19 -17.88
CA SER A 125 -21.47 23.28 -17.06
C SER A 125 -22.01 23.18 -15.64
N TYR A 126 -21.13 23.43 -14.66
CA TYR A 126 -21.45 23.35 -13.25
C TYR A 126 -21.06 24.64 -12.52
N CYS A 127 -22.00 25.27 -11.82
CA CYS A 127 -21.79 26.43 -10.96
C CYS A 127 -21.44 25.98 -9.53
N LEU A 128 -20.16 25.71 -9.29
CA LEU A 128 -19.71 25.24 -7.97
C LEU A 128 -19.94 26.31 -6.90
N TRP A 129 -20.45 25.89 -5.74
CA TRP A 129 -20.72 26.75 -4.57
C TRP A 129 -21.57 27.99 -4.90
N GLY A 130 -22.46 27.88 -5.89
CA GLY A 130 -23.32 28.98 -6.34
C GLY A 130 -22.61 30.05 -7.18
N ASN A 131 -21.32 29.86 -7.52
CA ASN A 131 -20.58 30.78 -8.37
C ASN A 131 -20.74 30.41 -9.85
N CYS A 132 -21.72 31.03 -10.51
CA CYS A 132 -21.93 30.88 -11.95
C CYS A 132 -21.09 31.84 -12.81
N SER A 133 -20.29 32.74 -12.23
CA SER A 133 -19.42 33.64 -13.00
C SER A 133 -18.23 32.91 -13.63
N LEU A 134 -17.81 31.79 -13.03
CA LEU A 134 -16.73 30.92 -13.52
C LEU A 134 -17.19 29.46 -13.50
N PRO A 135 -18.13 29.07 -14.38
CA PRO A 135 -18.66 27.72 -14.38
C PRO A 135 -17.58 26.73 -14.82
N ILE A 136 -17.50 25.59 -14.13
CA ILE A 136 -16.64 24.49 -14.58
C ILE A 136 -17.35 23.79 -15.73
N THR A 137 -16.69 23.75 -16.89
CA THR A 137 -17.26 23.11 -18.08
C THR A 137 -16.52 21.82 -18.37
N ILE A 138 -17.26 20.74 -18.51
CA ILE A 138 -16.74 19.41 -18.79
C ILE A 138 -17.25 18.93 -20.15
N PRO A 139 -16.35 18.49 -21.04
CA PRO A 139 -16.73 17.88 -22.31
C PRO A 139 -17.44 16.54 -22.10
N VAL A 140 -18.51 16.31 -22.86
CA VAL A 140 -19.32 15.07 -22.84
C VAL A 140 -18.66 13.91 -23.60
N TYR A 141 -17.60 14.19 -24.35
CA TYR A 141 -16.95 13.24 -25.28
C TYR A 141 -15.42 13.32 -25.23
N ASP A 142 -14.83 13.70 -24.09
CA ASP A 142 -13.36 13.79 -23.95
C ASP A 142 -12.65 12.45 -23.89
N SER A 143 -13.36 11.41 -23.45
CA SER A 143 -12.77 10.11 -23.15
C SER A 143 -13.74 8.98 -23.50
N PRO A 144 -13.25 7.77 -23.84
CA PRO A 144 -14.11 6.58 -23.90
C PRO A 144 -14.60 6.14 -22.51
N ILE A 145 -13.90 6.53 -21.45
CA ILE A 145 -14.16 6.13 -20.06
C ILE A 145 -14.46 7.33 -19.17
N PRO A 146 -15.29 7.17 -18.12
CA PRO A 146 -15.56 8.26 -17.20
C PRO A 146 -14.28 8.81 -16.54
N VAL A 147 -14.20 10.12 -16.38
CA VAL A 147 -13.05 10.81 -15.75
C VAL A 147 -13.53 11.72 -14.64
N ALA A 148 -12.82 11.75 -13.52
CA ALA A 148 -13.12 12.66 -12.41
C ALA A 148 -12.22 13.91 -12.44
N VAL A 149 -12.81 15.07 -12.18
CA VAL A 149 -12.13 16.35 -11.97
C VAL A 149 -12.41 16.81 -10.55
N PHE A 150 -11.37 17.24 -9.84
CA PHE A 150 -11.47 17.68 -8.46
C PHE A 150 -11.22 19.19 -8.36
N LYS A 151 -12.00 19.87 -7.53
CA LYS A 151 -11.86 21.31 -7.26
C LYS A 151 -11.99 21.58 -5.77
N THR A 152 -11.00 22.23 -5.18
CA THR A 152 -11.06 22.65 -3.78
C THR A 152 -11.61 24.07 -3.70
N ASP A 153 -12.50 24.33 -2.74
CA ASP A 153 -12.94 25.68 -2.42
C ASP A 153 -12.01 26.29 -1.38
N LEU A 154 -11.02 27.04 -1.87
CA LEU A 154 -10.06 27.75 -1.03
C LEU A 154 -10.74 28.77 -0.11
N ALA A 155 -11.88 29.35 -0.50
CA ALA A 155 -12.60 30.33 0.31
C ALA A 155 -13.35 29.68 1.49
N SER A 156 -13.73 28.40 1.36
CA SER A 156 -14.37 27.63 2.44
C SER A 156 -13.40 27.03 3.47
N THR A 157 -12.09 27.29 3.34
CA THR A 157 -11.11 26.71 4.28
C THR A 157 -11.24 27.37 5.65
N ILE A 158 -11.98 26.73 6.55
CA ILE A 158 -12.14 27.19 7.93
C ILE A 158 -10.95 26.66 8.73
N ASN A 159 -9.98 27.54 8.99
CA ASN A 159 -8.87 27.26 9.90
C ASN A 159 -9.37 27.43 11.34
N ASN A 160 -9.94 26.37 11.92
CA ASN A 160 -10.20 26.31 13.36
C ASN A 160 -8.91 25.84 14.07
N PRO A 161 -8.52 26.40 15.23
CA PRO A 161 -7.40 25.87 16.00
C PRO A 161 -7.48 24.35 16.28
N ALA A 162 -8.68 23.80 16.38
CA ALA A 162 -8.92 22.39 16.67
C ALA A 162 -8.97 21.46 15.45
N HIS A 163 -9.25 21.97 14.25
CA HIS A 163 -9.39 21.16 13.04
C HIS A 163 -9.28 22.03 11.77
N LEU A 164 -8.87 21.40 10.68
CA LEU A 164 -8.81 22.03 9.36
C LEU A 164 -9.95 21.50 8.49
N ASN A 165 -10.93 22.37 8.17
CA ASN A 165 -12.05 22.00 7.31
C ASN A 165 -11.82 22.49 5.89
N HIS A 166 -11.96 21.58 4.93
CA HIS A 166 -11.91 21.86 3.50
C HIS A 166 -13.20 21.42 2.84
N SER A 167 -13.76 22.27 1.99
CA SER A 167 -14.80 21.84 1.04
C SER A 167 -14.17 21.65 -0.34
N PHE A 168 -14.61 20.61 -1.04
CA PHE A 168 -14.18 20.33 -2.39
C PHE A 168 -15.30 19.67 -3.19
N ALA A 169 -15.22 19.76 -4.51
CA ALA A 169 -16.13 19.14 -5.44
C ALA A 169 -15.41 18.04 -6.23
N MET A 170 -16.10 16.93 -6.45
CA MET A 170 -15.70 15.89 -7.38
C MET A 170 -16.73 15.82 -8.50
N ILE A 171 -16.26 16.07 -9.72
CA ILE A 171 -17.09 16.17 -10.91
C ILE A 171 -16.73 15.03 -11.84
N VAL A 172 -17.69 14.18 -12.18
CA VAL A 172 -17.45 13.03 -13.05
C VAL A 172 -17.97 13.30 -14.45
N SER A 173 -17.04 13.39 -15.41
CA SER A 173 -17.33 13.34 -16.84
C SER A 173 -17.83 11.93 -17.16
N SER A 174 -19.14 11.73 -17.13
CA SER A 174 -19.79 10.44 -17.43
C SER A 174 -20.93 10.58 -18.42
N ALA A 175 -21.51 11.78 -18.55
CA ALA A 175 -22.57 12.07 -19.50
C ALA A 175 -22.15 11.71 -20.93
N GLY A 176 -23.06 11.14 -21.72
CA GLY A 176 -22.83 10.85 -23.13
C GLY A 176 -22.03 9.57 -23.44
N HIS A 177 -21.31 9.01 -22.45
CA HIS A 177 -20.63 7.73 -22.58
C HIS A 177 -21.62 6.59 -22.86
N THR A 178 -21.20 5.63 -23.68
CA THR A 178 -22.04 4.50 -24.09
C THR A 178 -21.76 3.24 -23.26
N SER A 179 -22.80 2.43 -23.06
CA SER A 179 -22.71 1.15 -22.38
C SER A 179 -23.58 0.10 -23.07
N TYR A 180 -23.20 -1.16 -22.96
CA TYR A 180 -24.06 -2.29 -23.37
C TYR A 180 -25.12 -2.63 -22.33
N PHE A 181 -24.96 -2.15 -21.10
CA PHE A 181 -25.85 -2.48 -19.98
C PHE A 181 -26.42 -1.21 -19.35
N GLU A 182 -27.62 -1.33 -18.81
CA GLU A 182 -28.31 -0.22 -18.16
C GLU A 182 -27.65 0.10 -16.80
N GLY A 183 -27.22 1.34 -16.61
CA GLY A 183 -26.77 1.88 -15.33
C GLY A 183 -27.90 2.59 -14.60
N LYS A 184 -27.96 2.39 -13.28
CA LYS A 184 -28.98 2.97 -12.37
C LYS A 184 -28.42 3.91 -11.31
N ASP A 185 -27.10 3.93 -11.13
CA ASP A 185 -26.44 4.80 -10.17
C ASP A 185 -26.53 6.28 -10.61
N PRO A 186 -26.65 7.26 -9.69
CA PRO A 186 -26.82 8.67 -10.04
C PRO A 186 -25.78 9.21 -11.03
N PHE A 187 -24.51 8.79 -10.95
CA PHE A 187 -23.45 9.21 -11.86
C PHE A 187 -23.54 8.49 -13.21
N TYR A 188 -23.93 7.23 -13.18
CA TYR A 188 -23.89 6.35 -14.35
C TYR A 188 -25.28 6.03 -14.90
N LEU A 189 -26.28 6.83 -14.55
CA LEU A 189 -27.67 6.63 -14.94
C LEU A 189 -27.79 6.72 -16.46
N THR A 190 -28.21 5.62 -17.08
CA THR A 190 -28.33 5.55 -18.54
C THR A 190 -29.76 5.66 -19.02
N GLY A 191 -29.94 6.16 -20.23
CA GLY A 191 -31.18 6.02 -21.01
C GLY A 191 -30.96 5.15 -22.25
N PRO A 192 -32.03 4.56 -22.81
CA PRO A 192 -31.95 3.82 -24.06
C PRO A 192 -31.55 4.77 -25.20
N LYS A 193 -30.53 4.38 -25.98
CA LYS A 193 -30.19 5.03 -27.24
C LYS A 193 -30.81 4.22 -28.37
N TYR A 194 -31.92 4.70 -28.91
CA TYR A 194 -32.53 4.08 -30.08
C TYR A 194 -31.63 4.33 -31.30
N THR A 195 -30.83 3.34 -31.67
CA THR A 195 -30.17 3.31 -32.98
C THR A 195 -31.05 2.53 -33.94
N GLU A 196 -31.32 3.07 -35.13
CA GLU A 196 -32.17 2.46 -36.17
C GLU A 196 -31.65 1.10 -36.67
N ILE A 197 -30.41 0.74 -36.32
CA ILE A 197 -29.78 -0.52 -36.70
C ILE A 197 -30.18 -1.61 -35.69
N ARG A 198 -31.01 -2.53 -36.18
CA ARG A 198 -31.69 -3.64 -35.50
C ARG A 198 -30.82 -4.42 -34.49
N SER A 199 -31.45 -4.75 -33.36
CA SER A 199 -31.14 -5.79 -32.34
C SER A 199 -30.23 -5.48 -31.15
N ASN A 200 -29.31 -4.52 -31.20
CA ASN A 200 -28.46 -4.23 -30.02
C ASN A 200 -28.93 -2.96 -29.28
N LYS A 201 -29.53 -3.14 -28.10
CA LYS A 201 -29.82 -2.04 -27.17
C LYS A 201 -28.50 -1.46 -26.69
N VAL A 202 -28.19 -0.23 -27.10
CA VAL A 202 -27.08 0.54 -26.55
C VAL A 202 -27.65 1.55 -25.57
N TYR A 203 -27.00 1.68 -24.42
CA TYR A 203 -27.34 2.64 -23.39
C TYR A 203 -26.38 3.82 -23.46
N ARG A 204 -26.85 5.01 -23.11
CA ARG A 204 -26.03 6.20 -23.01
C ARG A 204 -26.30 6.89 -21.68
N VAL A 205 -25.25 7.29 -20.97
CA VAL A 205 -25.40 8.04 -19.72
C VAL A 205 -26.14 9.35 -20.00
N LYS A 206 -27.21 9.60 -19.26
CA LYS A 206 -28.05 10.80 -19.38
C LYS A 206 -27.20 12.04 -19.06
N LYS A 207 -27.50 13.19 -19.67
CA LYS A 207 -26.88 14.46 -19.30
C LYS A 207 -27.35 14.92 -17.91
N GLY A 208 -26.70 15.94 -17.35
CA GLY A 208 -27.05 16.55 -16.07
C GLY A 208 -26.84 15.60 -14.90
N ARG A 209 -25.76 14.81 -14.92
CA ARG A 209 -25.42 13.94 -13.79
C ARG A 209 -25.03 14.82 -12.59
N PRO A 210 -25.37 14.40 -11.36
CA PRO A 210 -24.99 15.17 -10.19
C PRO A 210 -23.48 15.16 -10.02
N ILE A 211 -22.99 16.07 -9.19
CA ILE A 211 -21.58 16.13 -8.82
C ILE A 211 -21.49 15.96 -7.30
N LEU A 212 -20.35 15.55 -6.76
CA LEU A 212 -20.23 15.44 -5.30
C LEU A 212 -19.79 16.77 -4.72
N SER A 213 -20.58 17.28 -3.79
CA SER A 213 -20.17 18.31 -2.84
C SER A 213 -19.65 17.61 -1.59
N CYS A 214 -18.37 17.77 -1.31
CA CYS A 214 -17.69 17.12 -0.20
C CYS A 214 -17.11 18.13 0.78
N TRP A 215 -17.03 17.72 2.04
CA TRP A 215 -16.16 18.36 3.03
C TRP A 215 -15.30 17.32 3.74
N GLN A 216 -14.13 17.74 4.21
CA GLN A 216 -13.21 16.95 5.02
C GLN A 216 -12.68 17.79 6.17
N SER A 217 -12.61 17.21 7.36
CA SER A 217 -12.00 17.75 8.58
C SER A 217 -10.79 16.90 8.95
N ASP A 218 -9.63 17.54 9.02
CA ASP A 218 -8.37 16.91 9.43
C ASP A 218 -7.92 17.47 10.79
N ALA A 219 -7.64 16.58 11.75
CA ALA A 219 -7.19 16.96 13.08
C ALA A 219 -6.18 15.98 13.67
N TRP A 220 -5.13 16.50 14.31
CA TRP A 220 -4.24 15.70 15.13
C TRP A 220 -4.83 15.52 16.53
N ARG A 221 -4.68 14.31 17.08
CA ARG A 221 -4.96 13.99 18.47
C ARG A 221 -3.66 13.53 19.15
N TYR A 222 -3.32 14.16 20.28
CA TYR A 222 -2.16 13.79 21.09
C TYR A 222 -2.43 14.12 22.56
N ARG A 223 -2.23 13.17 23.48
CA ARG A 223 -2.38 13.38 24.94
C ARG A 223 -3.68 14.11 25.36
N ASN A 224 -4.83 13.66 24.85
CA ASN A 224 -6.16 14.26 25.05
C ASN A 224 -6.35 15.69 24.50
N GLN A 225 -5.40 16.20 23.73
CA GLN A 225 -5.54 17.44 23.00
C GLN A 225 -5.84 17.16 21.53
N GLN A 226 -6.64 18.02 20.92
CA GLN A 226 -6.93 18.01 19.49
C GLN A 226 -6.53 19.36 18.89
N PHE A 227 -5.80 19.33 17.78
CA PHE A 227 -5.33 20.54 17.10
C PHE A 227 -5.28 20.35 15.59
N ALA A 228 -5.37 21.45 14.85
CA ALA A 228 -5.32 21.43 13.40
C ALA A 228 -3.96 20.96 12.86
N VAL A 229 -3.94 20.55 11.59
CA VAL A 229 -2.74 20.08 10.88
C VAL A 229 -1.54 21.03 11.03
N LYS A 230 -1.77 22.34 10.97
CA LYS A 230 -0.73 23.38 11.08
C LYS A 230 -0.16 23.57 12.50
N GLY A 231 -0.82 23.05 13.53
CA GLY A 231 -0.43 23.21 14.94
C GLY A 231 0.56 22.16 15.45
N LEU A 232 1.02 21.22 14.61
CA LEU A 232 1.79 20.07 15.09
C LEU A 232 3.11 20.45 15.75
N SER A 233 3.91 21.30 15.12
CA SER A 233 5.21 21.76 15.65
C SER A 233 5.08 22.75 16.81
N SER A 234 3.96 23.45 16.94
CA SER A 234 3.75 24.42 18.03
C SER A 234 3.23 23.79 19.31
N ILE A 235 2.48 22.69 19.22
CA ILE A 235 1.90 21.99 20.37
C ILE A 235 2.86 20.94 20.95
N ILE A 236 3.62 20.23 20.11
CA ILE A 236 4.56 19.20 20.54
C ILE A 236 5.97 19.79 20.50
N THR A 237 6.49 20.20 21.67
CA THR A 237 7.76 20.94 21.81
C THR A 237 8.99 20.22 21.28
N ASP A 238 8.97 18.89 21.24
CA ASP A 238 10.07 18.04 20.75
C ASP A 238 9.81 17.50 19.33
N PHE A 239 8.83 18.03 18.61
CA PHE A 239 8.54 17.64 17.23
C PHE A 239 9.38 18.45 16.23
N PRO A 240 10.20 17.80 15.37
CA PRO A 240 11.04 18.51 14.41
C PRO A 240 10.22 19.40 13.47
N GLU A 241 10.64 20.65 13.33
CA GLU A 241 9.96 21.63 12.48
C GLU A 241 9.95 21.19 11.01
N ALA A 242 11.08 20.67 10.51
CA ALA A 242 11.21 20.13 9.15
C ALA A 242 10.14 19.05 8.87
N LEU A 243 9.96 18.10 9.79
CA LEU A 243 8.94 17.06 9.68
C LEU A 243 7.53 17.65 9.71
N GLY A 244 7.30 18.65 10.56
CA GLY A 244 6.02 19.36 10.64
C GLY A 244 5.67 20.02 9.32
N ASN A 245 6.63 20.70 8.69
CA ASN A 245 6.46 21.37 7.41
C ASN A 245 6.14 20.39 6.27
N VAL A 246 6.77 19.22 6.25
CA VAL A 246 6.44 18.15 5.28
C VAL A 246 5.02 17.64 5.50
N LEU A 247 4.62 17.33 6.74
CA LEU A 247 3.26 16.88 7.01
C LEU A 247 2.22 17.95 6.64
N ILE A 248 2.50 19.22 6.94
CA ILE A 248 1.64 20.35 6.57
C ILE A 248 1.52 20.47 5.05
N SER A 249 2.61 20.36 4.29
CA SER A 249 2.56 20.48 2.82
C SER A 249 1.72 19.37 2.17
N HIS A 250 1.75 18.17 2.74
CA HIS A 250 0.97 17.03 2.24
C HIS A 250 -0.47 16.99 2.76
N LEU A 251 -0.75 17.51 3.96
CA LEU A 251 -2.06 17.48 4.61
C LEU A 251 -2.81 18.83 4.57
N SER A 252 -2.29 19.82 3.83
CA SER A 252 -2.93 21.13 3.63
C SER A 252 -4.14 21.12 2.69
N GLU A 253 -4.35 20.01 1.98
CA GLU A 253 -5.53 19.80 1.15
C GLU A 253 -5.97 18.33 1.31
N PRO A 254 -7.25 18.02 1.08
CA PRO A 254 -7.75 16.66 1.19
C PRO A 254 -6.97 15.68 0.32
N MET A 255 -6.52 14.58 0.92
CA MET A 255 -5.75 13.56 0.20
C MET A 255 -6.53 12.98 -0.99
N MET A 256 -7.85 12.88 -0.89
CA MET A 256 -8.71 12.43 -1.98
C MET A 256 -8.64 13.36 -3.20
N THR A 257 -8.59 14.68 -3.00
CA THR A 257 -8.42 15.66 -4.08
C THR A 257 -7.06 15.49 -4.76
N LYS A 258 -5.98 15.35 -3.97
CA LYS A 258 -4.61 15.16 -4.49
C LYS A 258 -4.52 13.88 -5.31
N LEU A 259 -5.01 12.76 -4.78
CA LEU A 259 -5.03 11.49 -5.50
C LEU A 259 -5.89 11.56 -6.76
N GLY A 260 -7.05 12.20 -6.69
CA GLY A 260 -7.92 12.41 -7.84
C GLY A 260 -7.22 13.10 -9.00
N LEU A 261 -6.48 14.19 -8.72
CA LEU A 261 -5.70 14.92 -9.72
C LEU A 261 -4.50 14.11 -10.24
N GLN A 262 -3.82 13.36 -9.36
CA GLN A 262 -2.63 12.57 -9.70
C GLN A 262 -2.97 11.32 -10.50
N LEU A 263 -4.09 10.65 -10.19
CA LEU A 263 -4.54 9.44 -10.88
C LEU A 263 -5.23 9.73 -12.22
N GLY A 264 -5.82 10.92 -12.38
CA GLY A 264 -6.53 11.32 -13.59
C GLY A 264 -7.60 10.28 -13.99
N GLN A 265 -7.43 9.65 -15.16
CA GLN A 265 -8.35 8.62 -15.66
C GLN A 265 -8.42 7.36 -14.78
N SER A 266 -7.40 7.10 -13.95
CA SER A 266 -7.38 5.94 -13.05
C SER A 266 -8.01 6.21 -11.68
N ALA A 267 -8.51 7.43 -11.45
CA ALA A 267 -9.12 7.82 -10.17
C ALA A 267 -10.41 7.05 -9.89
N LEU A 268 -11.21 6.77 -10.93
CA LEU A 268 -12.48 6.06 -10.81
C LEU A 268 -12.28 4.55 -10.93
N PHE A 269 -12.87 3.80 -10.01
CA PHE A 269 -12.97 2.35 -10.09
C PHE A 269 -13.82 1.92 -11.31
N SER A 270 -14.92 2.62 -11.55
CA SER A 270 -15.87 2.41 -12.64
C SER A 270 -15.26 2.58 -14.03
N ALA A 271 -14.15 3.32 -14.15
CA ALA A 271 -13.44 3.52 -15.41
C ALA A 271 -12.68 2.26 -15.89
N ARG A 272 -12.49 1.25 -15.03
CA ARG A 272 -11.71 0.04 -15.34
C ARG A 272 -12.43 -0.96 -16.23
N SER A 273 -13.75 -0.99 -16.15
CA SER A 273 -14.58 -1.97 -16.86
C SER A 273 -14.98 -1.49 -18.26
N SER A 274 -14.01 -0.97 -19.01
CA SER A 274 -14.23 -0.48 -20.38
C SER A 274 -13.75 -1.45 -21.45
N LEU A 275 -14.58 -1.64 -22.48
CA LEU A 275 -14.22 -2.36 -23.69
C LEU A 275 -14.36 -1.42 -24.89
N GLY A 276 -13.22 -0.89 -25.36
CA GLY A 276 -13.18 0.11 -26.42
C GLY A 276 -13.83 1.42 -25.99
N ILE A 277 -14.90 1.82 -26.69
CA ILE A 277 -15.66 3.06 -26.39
C ILE A 277 -16.84 2.84 -25.44
N ASN A 278 -17.08 1.60 -25.01
CA ASN A 278 -18.20 1.25 -24.14
C ASN A 278 -17.69 0.87 -22.75
N PHE A 279 -18.27 1.47 -21.72
CA PHE A 279 -17.99 1.08 -20.33
C PHE A 279 -19.14 0.28 -19.73
N TYR A 280 -18.91 -0.45 -18.64
CA TYR A 280 -19.92 -1.25 -17.95
C TYR A 280 -20.71 -0.42 -16.91
N ALA A 281 -21.77 0.28 -17.35
CA ALA A 281 -22.54 1.17 -16.49
C ALA A 281 -23.35 0.43 -15.40
N ALA A 282 -23.76 -0.82 -15.65
CA ALA A 282 -24.54 -1.59 -14.69
C ALA A 282 -23.77 -1.98 -13.42
N GLY A 283 -22.43 -2.11 -13.50
CA GLY A 283 -21.57 -2.38 -12.35
C GLY A 283 -20.86 -1.15 -11.80
N ALA A 284 -21.04 0.01 -12.43
CA ALA A 284 -20.46 1.27 -12.01
C ALA A 284 -21.31 1.89 -10.89
N SER A 285 -20.66 2.41 -9.84
CA SER A 285 -21.37 3.12 -8.76
C SER A 285 -20.50 4.17 -8.09
N VAL A 286 -21.14 5.27 -7.65
CA VAL A 286 -20.47 6.33 -6.88
C VAL A 286 -19.84 5.75 -5.61
N HIS A 287 -20.54 4.81 -4.96
CA HIS A 287 -20.05 4.19 -3.73
C HIS A 287 -18.76 3.40 -3.95
N ALA A 288 -18.67 2.62 -5.04
CA ALA A 288 -17.44 1.88 -5.36
C ALA A 288 -16.27 2.81 -5.71
N ASP A 289 -16.54 3.89 -6.45
CA ASP A 289 -15.53 4.89 -6.79
C ASP A 289 -15.00 5.62 -5.55
N LEU A 290 -15.90 6.07 -4.67
CA LEU A 290 -15.53 6.70 -3.39
C LEU A 290 -14.82 5.72 -2.48
N THR A 291 -15.28 4.47 -2.37
CA THR A 291 -14.62 3.44 -1.57
C THR A 291 -13.18 3.25 -2.03
N HIS A 292 -12.96 3.15 -3.35
CA HIS A 292 -11.62 3.04 -3.91
C HIS A 292 -10.74 4.25 -3.57
N LEU A 293 -11.26 5.48 -3.76
CA LEU A 293 -10.53 6.71 -3.50
C LEU A 293 -10.25 6.95 -2.01
N ILE A 294 -11.20 6.66 -1.11
CA ILE A 294 -11.02 6.82 0.34
C ILE A 294 -9.98 5.83 0.86
N LEU A 295 -10.03 4.56 0.42
CA LEU A 295 -9.01 3.57 0.79
C LEU A 295 -7.64 3.96 0.24
N ALA A 296 -7.57 4.45 -1.00
CA ALA A 296 -6.33 4.95 -1.57
C ALA A 296 -5.81 6.18 -0.79
N SER A 297 -6.72 7.06 -0.36
CA SER A 297 -6.39 8.24 0.47
C SER A 297 -5.79 7.84 1.80
N TYR A 298 -6.40 6.88 2.50
CA TYR A 298 -5.83 6.32 3.74
C TYR A 298 -4.42 5.75 3.53
N ILE A 299 -4.20 4.99 2.45
CA ILE A 299 -2.88 4.42 2.13
C ILE A 299 -1.87 5.51 1.78
N ALA A 300 -2.26 6.51 0.98
CA ALA A 300 -1.40 7.62 0.63
C ALA A 300 -1.05 8.46 1.87
N THR A 301 -2.02 8.73 2.75
CA THR A 301 -1.79 9.45 4.00
C THR A 301 -0.77 8.74 4.88
N LYS A 302 -0.93 7.44 5.18
CA LYS A 302 0.06 6.73 6.01
C LYS A 302 1.45 6.65 5.36
N ASN A 303 1.49 6.66 4.03
CA ASN A 303 2.74 6.54 3.27
C ASN A 303 3.42 7.88 2.98
N ILE A 304 2.88 9.04 3.41
CA ILE A 304 3.44 10.38 3.11
C ILE A 304 4.95 10.40 3.30
N LEU A 305 5.45 10.02 4.49
CA LEU A 305 6.88 10.06 4.80
C LEU A 305 7.69 9.02 4.02
N THR A 306 7.15 7.81 3.86
CA THR A 306 7.82 6.75 3.08
C THR A 306 7.97 7.17 1.61
N ASP A 307 6.97 7.84 1.05
CA ASP A 307 6.97 8.27 -0.34
C ASP A 307 8.00 9.37 -0.61
N THR A 308 8.29 10.24 0.37
CA THR A 308 9.39 11.22 0.25
C THR A 308 10.76 10.57 0.06
N ALA A 309 10.96 9.34 0.54
CA ALA A 309 12.21 8.60 0.40
C ALA A 309 12.29 7.79 -0.90
N LEU A 310 11.19 7.69 -1.64
CA LEU A 310 11.09 6.93 -2.89
C LEU A 310 11.22 7.83 -4.12
N VAL A 311 11.10 9.15 -3.96
CA VAL A 311 11.40 10.10 -5.03
C VAL A 311 12.91 10.23 -5.12
N ARG A 312 13.50 9.75 -6.22
CA ARG A 312 14.95 9.85 -6.40
C ARG A 312 15.34 11.30 -6.70
N GLY A 313 16.28 11.83 -5.92
CA GLY A 313 16.74 13.22 -6.04
C GLY A 313 17.43 13.54 -7.37
N ASP A 314 18.02 12.56 -8.04
CA ASP A 314 18.64 12.68 -9.37
C ASP A 314 17.60 13.10 -10.44
N ASN A 315 16.46 12.40 -10.46
CA ASN A 315 15.34 12.76 -11.33
C ASN A 315 14.73 14.12 -10.97
N ALA A 316 14.78 14.52 -9.71
CA ALA A 316 14.23 15.78 -9.24
C ALA A 316 15.11 16.99 -9.60
N THR A 317 16.43 16.88 -9.48
CA THR A 317 17.36 17.93 -9.92
C THR A 317 17.25 18.19 -11.42
N ASP A 318 16.99 17.15 -12.22
CA ASP A 318 16.76 17.27 -13.66
C ASP A 318 15.46 17.99 -14.01
N THR A 319 14.45 17.94 -13.14
CA THR A 319 13.18 18.69 -13.32
C THR A 319 13.29 20.17 -12.98
N GLY A 320 14.36 20.60 -12.30
CA GLY A 320 14.51 21.96 -11.79
C GLY A 320 13.52 22.34 -10.68
N ILE A 321 12.83 21.36 -10.08
CA ILE A 321 11.92 21.62 -8.95
C ILE A 321 12.73 21.61 -7.65
N PRO A 322 12.77 22.71 -6.89
CA PRO A 322 13.49 22.76 -5.62
C PRO A 322 12.85 21.85 -4.57
N SER A 323 13.66 21.36 -3.63
CA SER A 323 13.17 20.69 -2.43
C SER A 323 12.62 21.73 -1.44
N LEU A 324 11.60 21.35 -0.66
CA LEU A 324 11.09 22.12 0.48
C LEU A 324 12.10 22.14 1.63
N LEU A 325 12.97 21.13 1.71
CA LEU A 325 13.93 20.95 2.79
C LEU A 325 15.35 21.25 2.32
N ASP A 326 16.09 21.99 3.15
CA ASP A 326 17.52 22.22 3.01
C ASP A 326 18.35 21.07 3.62
N ASP A 327 19.63 20.98 3.26
CA ASP A 327 20.57 19.93 3.73
C ASP A 327 20.66 19.82 5.26
N GLU A 328 20.50 20.94 5.98
CA GLU A 328 20.51 20.96 7.44
C GLU A 328 19.23 20.33 8.01
N GLN A 329 18.08 20.65 7.41
CA GLN A 329 16.76 20.14 7.81
C GLN A 329 16.58 18.65 7.49
N LEU A 330 17.27 18.12 6.47
CA LEU A 330 17.26 16.70 6.15
C LEU A 330 17.75 15.83 7.32
N LYS A 331 18.72 16.33 8.11
CA LYS A 331 19.24 15.60 9.28
C LYS A 331 18.16 15.34 10.34
N ASP A 332 17.23 16.27 10.48
CA ASP A 332 16.12 16.18 11.43
C ASP A 332 15.00 15.24 10.95
N MET A 333 15.00 14.86 9.67
CA MET A 333 14.03 13.94 9.08
C MET A 333 14.37 12.45 9.32
N ALA A 334 15.58 12.13 9.80
CA ALA A 334 16.06 10.76 10.04
C ALA A 334 15.29 9.99 11.15
N ILE A 335 14.20 10.54 11.66
CA ILE A 335 13.47 10.06 12.83
C ILE A 335 12.35 9.06 12.49
N PHE A 336 11.94 8.96 11.23
CA PHE A 336 10.93 7.99 10.81
C PHE A 336 11.57 6.70 10.26
N VAL A 337 10.85 5.60 10.45
CA VAL A 337 11.28 4.25 10.11
C VAL A 337 10.45 3.74 8.95
N ILE A 338 11.12 3.20 7.93
CA ILE A 338 10.46 2.54 6.79
C ILE A 338 10.43 1.04 7.07
N TYR A 339 9.26 0.44 6.91
CA TYR A 339 9.06 -1.01 7.08
C TYR A 339 9.08 -1.72 5.72
N SER A 340 9.94 -2.73 5.58
CA SER A 340 9.98 -3.59 4.40
C SER A 340 10.40 -5.01 4.78
N LYS A 341 9.82 -6.02 4.13
CA LYS A 341 10.20 -7.42 4.31
C LYS A 341 11.66 -7.69 3.92
N ASP A 342 12.22 -6.85 3.05
CA ASP A 342 13.58 -6.99 2.54
C ASP A 342 14.63 -6.34 3.46
N ILE A 343 14.18 -5.61 4.50
CA ILE A 343 15.07 -4.95 5.45
C ILE A 343 15.07 -5.76 6.75
N SER A 344 16.25 -6.11 7.23
CA SER A 344 16.43 -6.73 8.54
C SER A 344 17.25 -5.80 9.44
N ALA A 345 16.61 -5.26 10.47
CA ALA A 345 17.33 -4.52 11.50
C ALA A 345 18.07 -5.50 12.42
N LEU A 346 19.40 -5.43 12.41
CA LEU A 346 20.25 -6.19 13.31
C LEU A 346 20.52 -5.38 14.57
N SER A 347 20.47 -6.01 15.74
CA SER A 347 20.81 -5.33 16.99
C SER A 347 22.29 -4.99 17.01
N LEU A 348 22.62 -3.70 17.14
CA LEU A 348 24.00 -3.24 17.30
C LEU A 348 24.66 -3.88 18.52
N ALA A 349 23.90 -4.03 19.62
CA ALA A 349 24.39 -4.70 20.83
C ALA A 349 24.82 -6.14 20.53
N VAL A 350 24.09 -6.85 19.67
CA VAL A 350 24.45 -8.22 19.27
C VAL A 350 25.63 -8.23 18.32
N LEU A 351 25.65 -7.29 17.36
CA LEU A 351 26.76 -7.14 16.42
C LEU A 351 28.08 -6.82 17.13
N ILE A 352 28.04 -6.15 18.28
CA ILE A 352 29.20 -5.87 19.13
C ILE A 352 29.47 -7.01 20.13
N ALA A 353 28.44 -7.53 20.80
CA ALA A 353 28.60 -8.55 21.84
C ALA A 353 29.12 -9.88 21.28
N VAL A 354 28.67 -10.30 20.10
CA VAL A 354 29.11 -11.57 19.49
C VAL A 354 30.63 -11.61 19.26
N PRO A 355 31.27 -10.66 18.56
CA PRO A 355 32.72 -10.67 18.38
C PRO A 355 33.48 -10.52 19.71
N ILE A 356 32.96 -9.76 20.69
CA ILE A 356 33.57 -9.67 22.02
C ILE A 356 33.54 -11.03 22.74
N VAL A 357 32.39 -11.71 22.77
CA VAL A 357 32.26 -13.03 23.39
C VAL A 357 33.16 -14.05 22.69
N VAL A 358 33.23 -14.00 21.36
CA VAL A 358 34.16 -14.86 20.58
C VAL A 358 35.61 -14.54 20.91
N ALA A 359 36.01 -13.27 20.99
CA ALA A 359 37.36 -12.87 21.35
C ALA A 359 37.74 -13.28 22.78
N VAL A 360 36.82 -13.13 23.74
CA VAL A 360 37.01 -13.57 25.12
C VAL A 360 37.12 -15.09 25.20
N MET A 361 36.28 -15.83 24.48
CA MET A 361 36.37 -17.29 24.39
C MET A 361 37.70 -17.73 23.76
N PHE A 362 38.16 -17.04 22.71
CA PHE A 362 39.47 -17.28 22.10
C PHE A 362 40.62 -16.99 23.08
N LEU A 363 40.52 -15.90 23.84
CA LEU A 363 41.52 -15.55 24.86
C LEU A 363 41.57 -16.60 25.97
N ILE A 364 40.42 -17.05 26.47
CA ILE A 364 40.34 -18.14 27.46
C ILE A 364 40.94 -19.42 26.87
N ALA A 365 40.56 -19.80 25.66
CA ALA A 365 41.11 -20.99 25.00
C ALA A 365 42.63 -20.87 24.80
N TYR A 366 43.14 -19.69 24.45
CA TYR A 366 44.56 -19.43 24.31
C TYR A 366 45.29 -19.52 25.67
N ILE A 367 44.75 -18.93 26.74
CA ILE A 367 45.34 -19.02 28.09
C ILE A 367 45.32 -20.48 28.58
N VAL A 368 44.24 -21.22 28.35
CA VAL A 368 44.14 -22.63 28.75
C VAL A 368 45.11 -23.52 27.96
N THR A 369 45.39 -23.20 26.69
CA THR A 369 46.27 -24.02 25.83
C THR A 369 47.74 -23.63 25.87
N SER A 370 48.08 -22.35 26.06
CA SER A 370 49.46 -21.86 25.98
C SER A 370 50.23 -21.93 27.31
N HIS A 371 49.53 -22.11 28.43
CA HIS A 371 50.11 -21.86 29.73
C HIS A 371 50.40 -23.19 30.47
N PRO A 372 51.64 -23.38 30.97
CA PRO A 372 52.17 -24.70 31.36
C PRO A 372 51.55 -25.31 32.63
N TRP A 373 50.84 -24.50 33.42
CA TRP A 373 50.11 -24.92 34.63
C TRP A 373 48.83 -25.73 34.36
N PHE A 374 48.28 -25.69 33.14
CA PHE A 374 47.09 -26.44 32.76
C PHE A 374 47.54 -27.76 32.12
N PRO A 375 47.11 -28.94 32.60
CA PRO A 375 47.71 -30.22 32.26
C PRO A 375 47.20 -30.76 30.91
N TRP A 376 47.21 -29.94 29.86
CA TRP A 376 46.82 -30.41 28.52
C TRP A 376 47.75 -31.52 28.00
N TYR A 377 49.03 -31.50 28.39
CA TYR A 377 50.00 -32.56 28.13
C TYR A 377 49.56 -33.93 28.71
N VAL A 378 48.80 -33.94 29.81
CA VAL A 378 48.33 -35.18 30.44
C VAL A 378 47.25 -35.85 29.60
N VAL A 379 46.36 -35.07 28.96
CA VAL A 379 45.31 -35.64 28.09
C VAL A 379 45.87 -36.10 26.74
N GLN A 380 46.90 -35.45 26.20
CA GLN A 380 47.64 -36.00 25.05
C GLN A 380 48.33 -37.32 25.41
N GLY A 381 48.81 -37.48 26.65
CA GLY A 381 49.30 -38.76 27.18
C GLY A 381 48.24 -39.86 27.20
N TYR A 382 46.98 -39.54 27.50
CA TYR A 382 45.87 -40.51 27.46
C TYR A 382 45.49 -40.95 26.04
N GLN A 383 45.57 -40.05 25.05
CA GLN A 383 45.35 -40.43 23.65
C GLN A 383 46.52 -41.27 23.11
N ALA A 384 47.75 -40.96 23.49
CA ALA A 384 48.91 -41.77 23.14
C ALA A 384 48.79 -43.18 23.73
N THR A 385 48.43 -43.33 25.01
CA THR A 385 48.25 -44.65 25.63
C THR A 385 47.09 -45.45 25.04
N ALA A 386 45.97 -44.82 24.69
CA ALA A 386 44.89 -45.49 23.95
C ALA A 386 45.32 -45.94 22.54
N LEU A 387 46.12 -45.12 21.84
CA LEU A 387 46.69 -45.46 20.54
C LEU A 387 47.71 -46.61 20.66
N TYR A 388 48.57 -46.58 21.67
CA TYR A 388 49.56 -47.64 21.93
C TYR A 388 48.86 -48.95 22.34
N ASN A 389 47.80 -48.91 23.14
CA ASN A 389 47.01 -50.11 23.46
C ASN A 389 46.34 -50.70 22.21
N LEU A 390 45.80 -49.87 21.32
CA LEU A 390 45.25 -50.32 20.04
C LEU A 390 46.33 -50.86 19.08
N LEU A 391 47.55 -50.30 19.13
CA LEU A 391 48.68 -50.77 18.33
C LEU A 391 49.23 -52.10 18.87
N ASP A 392 49.30 -52.24 20.19
CA ASP A 392 49.76 -53.43 20.90
C ASP A 392 48.76 -54.57 20.77
N GLU A 393 47.45 -54.30 20.80
CA GLU A 393 46.39 -55.27 20.48
C GLU A 393 46.49 -55.76 19.01
N LYS A 394 46.85 -54.87 18.07
CA LYS A 394 47.08 -55.25 16.67
C LYS A 394 48.38 -56.03 16.44
N LEU A 395 49.43 -55.75 17.21
CA LEU A 395 50.74 -56.42 17.11
C LEU A 395 50.73 -57.77 17.83
N SER A 396 50.04 -57.89 18.97
CA SER A 396 49.89 -59.14 19.74
C SER A 396 48.85 -60.08 19.15
N GLY A 397 47.87 -59.57 18.40
CA GLY A 397 46.90 -60.38 17.66
C GLY A 397 47.45 -61.03 16.38
N ALA A 398 48.71 -60.81 16.02
CA ALA A 398 49.30 -61.32 14.76
C ALA A 398 49.90 -62.73 14.88
N GLU A 399 49.86 -63.38 16.04
CA GLU A 399 50.44 -64.72 16.20
C GLU A 399 49.53 -65.66 16.99
N GLN A 400 48.51 -66.20 16.32
CA GLN A 400 48.20 -67.61 16.52
C GLN A 400 47.61 -68.27 15.27
N PRO A 401 48.14 -69.45 14.89
CA PRO A 401 47.69 -70.19 13.72
C PRO A 401 46.44 -71.04 14.05
N SER A 402 45.48 -70.99 13.14
CA SER A 402 44.82 -72.15 12.50
C SER A 402 44.65 -73.45 13.31
N SER A 403 43.40 -73.76 13.71
CA SER A 403 42.81 -75.10 13.47
C SER A 403 41.27 -75.09 13.55
N ASP A 404 40.67 -75.25 12.38
CA ASP A 404 39.52 -76.09 12.03
C ASP A 404 38.50 -76.58 13.10
N ASP A 405 37.25 -76.19 12.82
CA ASP A 405 36.11 -77.06 12.45
C ASP A 405 34.87 -77.21 13.37
N THR A 406 33.75 -76.90 12.72
CA THR A 406 32.38 -77.41 12.85
C THR A 406 31.38 -76.96 13.95
N LYS A 407 30.35 -76.27 13.42
CA LYS A 407 28.88 -76.50 13.50
C LYS A 407 28.03 -75.65 14.47
N LYS A 408 27.13 -74.88 13.81
CA LYS A 408 25.67 -74.64 14.05
C LYS A 408 25.28 -74.08 15.43
N GLU A 409 24.35 -73.15 15.60
CA GLU A 409 23.17 -72.71 14.84
C GLU A 409 22.67 -71.40 15.49
N GLN A 410 22.07 -70.51 14.68
CA GLN A 410 20.98 -69.57 15.02
C GLN A 410 21.07 -68.68 16.27
N SER A 411 21.05 -67.36 16.07
CA SER A 411 19.82 -66.54 16.26
C SER A 411 20.14 -65.06 16.53
N HIS A 412 19.62 -64.22 15.63
CA HIS A 412 19.12 -62.85 15.82
C HIS A 412 19.94 -61.77 16.56
N GLY A 413 20.20 -60.66 15.84
CA GLY A 413 20.50 -59.37 16.47
C GLY A 413 21.03 -58.29 15.53
N HIS A 414 20.38 -58.03 14.40
CA HIS A 414 20.70 -56.90 13.53
C HIS A 414 20.37 -55.57 14.23
N HIS A 415 21.38 -54.83 14.69
CA HIS A 415 21.26 -53.38 14.92
C HIS A 415 22.29 -52.64 14.08
N SER A 416 21.85 -52.23 12.90
CA SER A 416 22.53 -51.24 12.07
C SER A 416 22.29 -49.85 12.68
N TRP A 417 23.37 -49.18 13.08
CA TRP A 417 23.32 -47.76 13.35
C TRP A 417 23.30 -47.02 12.01
N ARG A 418 22.08 -46.71 11.55
CA ARG A 418 21.85 -45.77 10.46
C ARG A 418 22.20 -44.36 10.91
N HIS A 419 23.13 -43.74 10.20
CA HIS A 419 23.12 -42.29 10.03
C HIS A 419 21.82 -41.88 9.33
N ASN A 420 21.00 -41.06 9.99
CA ASN A 420 20.18 -40.02 9.35
C ASN A 420 19.35 -39.26 10.39
N THR A 421 19.67 -37.99 10.60
CA THR A 421 18.64 -36.98 10.91
C THR A 421 19.03 -35.69 10.19
N ILE A 422 18.58 -35.57 8.93
CA ILE A 422 18.43 -34.26 8.29
C ILE A 422 17.04 -33.78 8.68
N ALA A 423 16.99 -32.72 9.48
CA ALA A 423 15.75 -32.00 9.74
C ALA A 423 15.30 -31.33 8.44
N ARG A 424 14.25 -31.88 7.83
CA ARG A 424 13.52 -31.24 6.74
C ARG A 424 12.53 -30.25 7.37
N PHE A 425 12.89 -28.96 7.36
CA PHE A 425 11.93 -27.89 7.61
C PHE A 425 10.92 -27.86 6.47
N GLU A 426 9.68 -28.26 6.74
CA GLU A 426 8.55 -27.93 5.87
C GLU A 426 8.19 -26.46 6.09
N GLY A 427 8.61 -25.62 5.15
CA GLY A 427 8.08 -24.27 5.01
C GLY A 427 6.61 -24.31 4.53
N PRO A 428 5.85 -23.22 4.75
CA PRO A 428 4.44 -23.15 4.37
C PRO A 428 4.26 -23.34 2.86
N ARG A 429 3.26 -24.14 2.48
CA ARG A 429 2.79 -24.35 1.11
C ARG A 429 2.54 -23.00 0.42
N ALA A 430 3.45 -22.62 -0.48
CA ALA A 430 3.18 -21.59 -1.46
C ALA A 430 2.14 -22.12 -2.46
N SER A 431 1.10 -21.32 -2.71
CA SER A 431 0.11 -21.55 -3.77
C SER A 431 0.82 -21.80 -5.11
N GLY A 432 0.51 -22.93 -5.75
CA GLY A 432 1.18 -23.37 -6.96
C GLY A 432 0.87 -22.50 -8.17
N ARG A 433 1.68 -21.48 -8.41
CA ARG A 433 1.85 -20.86 -9.74
C ARG A 433 3.12 -21.44 -10.35
N GLN A 434 2.98 -22.19 -11.44
CA GLN A 434 4.11 -22.58 -12.27
C GLN A 434 4.23 -21.57 -13.41
N ALA A 435 5.41 -20.94 -13.51
CA ALA A 435 5.80 -20.14 -14.66
C ALA A 435 6.79 -20.95 -15.49
N SER A 436 6.53 -21.08 -16.79
CA SER A 436 7.45 -21.66 -17.75
C SER A 436 7.77 -20.63 -18.83
N ILE A 437 9.03 -20.60 -19.25
CA ILE A 437 9.48 -19.78 -20.38
C ILE A 437 9.44 -20.68 -21.61
N VAL A 438 8.62 -20.30 -22.58
CA VAL A 438 8.51 -21.01 -23.86
C VAL A 438 9.04 -20.09 -24.95
N GLN A 439 9.86 -20.63 -25.84
CA GLN A 439 10.41 -19.88 -26.95
C GLN A 439 9.33 -19.78 -28.04
N GLY A 440 8.91 -18.55 -28.36
CA GLY A 440 7.94 -18.28 -29.43
C GLY A 440 8.50 -18.61 -30.81
N ALA A 441 7.62 -18.72 -31.80
CA ALA A 441 8.00 -18.99 -33.20
C ALA A 441 8.85 -17.87 -33.82
N ASP A 442 8.91 -16.70 -33.18
CA ASP A 442 9.73 -15.54 -33.50
C ASP A 442 11.08 -15.52 -32.75
N GLY A 443 11.38 -16.54 -31.95
CA GLY A 443 12.62 -16.67 -31.19
C GLY A 443 12.66 -15.84 -29.90
N GLN A 444 11.60 -15.10 -29.55
CA GLN A 444 11.55 -14.37 -28.29
C GLN A 444 11.00 -15.25 -27.14
N PRO A 445 11.63 -15.22 -25.95
CA PRO A 445 11.13 -15.96 -24.79
C PRO A 445 9.86 -15.30 -24.27
N THR A 446 8.76 -16.06 -24.24
CA THR A 446 7.48 -15.63 -23.68
C THR A 446 7.24 -16.34 -22.35
N LEU A 447 6.93 -15.57 -21.31
CA LEU A 447 6.58 -16.10 -19.99
C LEU A 447 5.12 -16.53 -19.98
N ILE A 448 4.85 -17.82 -19.78
CA ILE A 448 3.48 -18.33 -19.61
C ILE A 448 3.29 -18.69 -18.14
N VAL A 449 2.34 -18.01 -17.48
CA VAL A 449 1.94 -18.32 -16.11
C VAL A 449 0.64 -19.10 -16.17
N THR A 450 0.68 -20.37 -15.76
CA THR A 450 -0.51 -21.23 -15.74
C THR A 450 -1.03 -21.32 -14.30
N GLU A 451 -2.27 -20.89 -14.09
CA GLU A 451 -2.95 -21.02 -12.80
C GLU A 451 -3.74 -22.34 -12.79
N ARG A 452 -3.39 -23.25 -11.87
CA ARG A 452 -4.04 -24.55 -11.78
C ARG A 452 -5.40 -24.38 -11.10
N ALA A 453 -6.48 -24.45 -11.89
CA ALA A 453 -7.84 -24.43 -11.34
C ALA A 453 -8.02 -25.60 -10.37
N GLU A 454 -8.32 -25.30 -9.11
CA GLU A 454 -8.70 -26.31 -8.11
C GLU A 454 -10.04 -26.93 -8.51
N ARG A 455 -10.07 -28.26 -8.53
CA ARG A 455 -11.26 -29.06 -8.83
C ARG A 455 -12.23 -28.91 -7.63
N PRO A 456 -13.50 -28.52 -7.83
CA PRO A 456 -14.44 -28.38 -6.73
C PRO A 456 -14.70 -29.72 -6.06
N GLU A 457 -14.60 -29.75 -4.71
CA GLU A 457 -14.97 -30.91 -3.90
C GLU A 457 -16.48 -31.21 -4.01
N PRO A 458 -16.87 -32.50 -4.00
CA PRO A 458 -18.28 -32.88 -4.03
C PRO A 458 -18.98 -32.51 -2.72
N ARG A 459 -20.05 -31.72 -2.86
CA ARG A 459 -20.93 -31.28 -1.77
C ARG A 459 -21.67 -32.49 -1.19
N GLN A 460 -21.40 -32.85 0.07
CA GLN A 460 -22.22 -33.80 0.82
C GLN A 460 -23.58 -33.17 1.16
N THR A 461 -24.66 -33.86 0.82
CA THR A 461 -26.04 -33.53 1.22
C THR A 461 -26.28 -33.94 2.68
N PRO A 462 -26.91 -33.09 3.51
CA PRO A 462 -27.34 -33.50 4.85
C PRO A 462 -28.59 -34.37 4.74
N GLY A 463 -28.55 -35.53 5.41
CA GLY A 463 -29.67 -36.46 5.51
C GLY A 463 -30.80 -35.92 6.38
N GLU A 464 -32.02 -36.26 5.97
CA GLU A 464 -33.28 -36.02 6.68
C GLU A 464 -33.33 -36.79 8.02
N ARG A 465 -33.78 -36.10 9.07
CA ARG A 465 -34.48 -36.68 10.21
C ARG A 465 -35.67 -35.81 10.56
#